data_AF-A0A665U2L1-F1
#
_entry.id   AF-A0A665U2L1-F1
#
_cell.length_a   1.000
_cell.length_b   1.000
_cell.length_c   1.000
_cell.angle_alpha   90.00
_cell.angle_beta   90.00
_cell.angle_gamma   90.00
#
_symmetry.space_group_name_H-M   'P 1'
#
loop_
_entity.id
_entity.type
_entity.pdbx_description
1 polymer ?
#
loop_
_entity_poly.entity_id
_entity_poly.type
_entity_poly.pdbx_seq_one_letter_code
_entity_poly.pdbx_strand_id
1 'polypeptide(L)'
;MFCLQECKTQNLAREYCKIFSAEARVIENFGPCLEVVPVYLMYRPANTVPYGTVEADLTGAYEKYSILDDAGRINTRTGSAVEQKCCALQHWIFQWTNGNLLFTRLEGVDTRITNVGISVKSTGHQGLSVEGNPKVFEQFVAQHQCNYFCGLLGLRSLKVMDSLSTPAKPKCSRSPLLQRKMAAGSSSPQTGRKAAGSPRLPRKAEQEGRKTPTKQKAADVPKVVKMSLN
;
A
#
# COMPACT_ATOMS: atom_id res chain seq x y z
N MET A 1 -24.95 -6.90 1.13
CA MET A 1 -23.69 -6.25 1.54
C MET A 1 -22.47 -6.87 0.85
N PHE A 2 -22.40 -8.20 0.74
CA PHE A 2 -21.31 -8.93 0.05
C PHE A 2 -21.05 -8.45 -1.39
N CYS A 3 -22.06 -8.38 -2.26
CA CYS A 3 -21.90 -7.94 -3.66
C CYS A 3 -21.32 -6.52 -3.82
N LEU A 4 -21.61 -5.61 -2.87
CA LEU A 4 -21.06 -4.26 -2.89
C LEU A 4 -19.55 -4.29 -2.62
N GLN A 5 -19.12 -5.10 -1.65
CA GLN A 5 -17.71 -5.22 -1.29
C GLN A 5 -16.92 -5.91 -2.41
N GLU A 6 -17.45 -6.98 -3.01
CA GLU A 6 -16.85 -7.66 -4.16
C GLU A 6 -16.68 -6.70 -5.34
N CYS A 7 -17.72 -5.92 -5.65
CA CYS A 7 -17.68 -4.92 -6.70
C CYS A 7 -16.62 -3.83 -6.44
N LYS A 8 -16.49 -3.36 -5.20
CA LYS A 8 -15.43 -2.42 -4.80
C LYS A 8 -14.04 -3.03 -4.96
N THR A 9 -13.85 -4.27 -4.50
CA THR A 9 -12.58 -4.99 -4.57
C THR A 9 -12.11 -5.16 -6.01
N GLN A 10 -12.98 -5.65 -6.90
CA GLN A 10 -12.62 -5.89 -8.29
C GLN A 10 -12.38 -4.58 -9.05
N ASN A 11 -13.18 -3.54 -8.81
CA ASN A 11 -12.93 -2.23 -9.42
C ASN A 11 -11.64 -1.57 -8.91
N LEU A 12 -11.30 -1.72 -7.63
CA LEU A 12 -10.00 -1.29 -7.11
C LEU A 12 -8.85 -2.05 -7.81
N ALA A 13 -8.98 -3.37 -7.90
CA ALA A 13 -7.98 -4.20 -8.57
C ALA A 13 -7.80 -3.78 -10.04
N ARG A 14 -8.90 -3.43 -10.70
CA ARG A 14 -8.90 -2.89 -12.06
C ARG A 14 -8.14 -1.58 -12.20
N GLU A 15 -8.33 -0.63 -11.30
CA GLU A 15 -7.59 0.64 -11.38
C GLU A 15 -6.08 0.43 -11.19
N TYR A 16 -5.66 -0.42 -10.26
CA TYR A 16 -4.24 -0.78 -10.16
C TYR A 16 -3.73 -1.52 -11.40
N CYS A 17 -4.52 -2.47 -11.93
CA CYS A 17 -4.15 -3.24 -13.11
C CYS A 17 -3.97 -2.36 -14.35
N LYS A 18 -4.72 -1.25 -14.49
CA LYS A 18 -4.50 -0.26 -15.56
C LYS A 18 -3.13 0.40 -15.47
N ILE A 19 -2.69 0.77 -14.26
CA ILE A 19 -1.38 1.39 -14.04
C ILE A 19 -0.28 0.38 -14.39
N PHE A 20 -0.37 -0.83 -13.81
CA PHE A 20 0.53 -1.94 -14.14
C PHE A 20 0.61 -2.19 -15.65
N SER A 21 -0.54 -2.23 -16.33
CA SER A 21 -0.60 -2.48 -17.77
C SER A 21 -0.04 -1.35 -18.60
N ALA A 22 -0.13 -0.11 -18.13
CA ALA A 22 0.51 1.03 -18.79
C ALA A 22 2.04 0.91 -18.70
N GLU A 23 2.59 0.52 -17.54
CA GLU A 23 4.02 0.26 -17.36
C GLU A 23 4.50 -0.96 -18.16
N ALA A 24 3.70 -2.03 -18.20
CA ALA A 24 4.06 -3.25 -18.91
C ALA A 24 3.99 -3.09 -20.44
N ARG A 25 3.04 -2.31 -20.97
CA ARG A 25 2.81 -2.16 -22.41
C ARG A 25 3.98 -1.52 -23.15
N VAL A 26 4.77 -0.67 -22.49
CA VAL A 26 5.95 -0.05 -23.11
C VAL A 26 7.16 -0.99 -23.19
N ILE A 27 7.05 -2.19 -22.61
CA ILE A 27 8.10 -3.22 -22.64
C ILE A 27 7.77 -4.19 -23.78
N GLU A 28 8.55 -4.13 -24.87
CA GLU A 28 8.33 -4.91 -26.09
C GLU A 28 8.17 -6.43 -25.81
N ASN A 29 9.01 -6.98 -24.93
CA ASN A 29 9.03 -8.41 -24.62
C ASN A 29 7.95 -8.85 -23.60
N PHE A 30 7.09 -7.95 -23.14
CA PHE A 30 6.03 -8.30 -22.19
C PHE A 30 4.85 -9.01 -22.87
N GLY A 31 4.58 -8.68 -24.14
CA GLY A 31 3.41 -9.19 -24.87
C GLY A 31 2.08 -8.68 -24.31
N PRO A 32 0.96 -9.41 -24.51
CA PRO A 32 -0.36 -8.99 -24.05
C PRO A 32 -0.42 -8.74 -22.53
N CYS A 33 -0.91 -7.57 -22.14
CA CYS A 33 -1.02 -7.18 -20.72
C CYS A 33 -2.25 -7.82 -20.07
N LEU A 34 -2.21 -7.96 -18.75
CA LEU A 34 -3.37 -8.38 -17.95
C LEU A 34 -4.44 -7.29 -17.96
N GLU A 35 -5.70 -7.66 -17.91
CA GLU A 35 -6.80 -6.72 -17.79
C GLU A 35 -7.86 -7.27 -16.83
N VAL A 36 -8.16 -6.53 -15.77
CA VAL A 36 -9.28 -6.88 -14.89
C VAL A 36 -10.59 -6.37 -15.49
N VAL A 37 -11.53 -7.28 -15.69
CA VAL A 37 -12.86 -7.00 -16.25
C VAL A 37 -13.66 -6.11 -15.28
N PRO A 38 -14.34 -5.06 -15.77
CA PRO A 38 -15.20 -4.25 -14.92
C PRO A 38 -16.40 -5.07 -14.42
N VAL A 39 -16.77 -4.83 -13.16
CA VAL A 39 -17.97 -5.39 -12.55
C VAL A 39 -18.89 -4.25 -12.11
N TYR A 40 -20.19 -4.44 -12.33
CA TYR A 40 -21.23 -3.45 -12.04
C TYR A 40 -22.17 -3.99 -10.98
N LEU A 41 -22.57 -3.13 -10.04
CA LEU A 41 -23.60 -3.46 -9.05
C LEU A 41 -24.99 -3.17 -9.63
N MET A 42 -25.86 -4.17 -9.64
CA MET A 42 -27.24 -4.07 -10.10
C MET A 42 -28.20 -4.14 -8.91
N TYR A 43 -29.12 -3.17 -8.82
CA TYR A 43 -30.25 -3.21 -7.90
C TYR A 43 -31.49 -3.81 -8.59
N ARG A 44 -32.12 -4.78 -7.93
CA ARG A 44 -33.23 -5.61 -8.46
C ARG A 44 -34.39 -5.61 -7.46
N PRO A 45 -35.27 -4.58 -7.49
CA PRO A 45 -36.29 -4.39 -6.45
C PRO A 45 -37.36 -5.49 -6.40
N ALA A 46 -37.57 -6.24 -7.49
CA ALA A 46 -38.53 -7.34 -7.56
C ALA A 46 -37.96 -8.70 -7.08
N ASN A 47 -36.69 -8.74 -6.66
CA ASN A 47 -36.02 -9.98 -6.24
C ASN A 47 -35.84 -10.02 -4.72
N THR A 48 -35.94 -11.21 -4.13
CA THR A 48 -35.63 -11.45 -2.70
C THR A 48 -34.19 -11.10 -2.34
N VAL A 49 -33.27 -11.21 -3.29
CA VAL A 49 -31.89 -10.71 -3.19
C VAL A 49 -31.75 -9.48 -4.09
N PRO A 50 -31.90 -8.26 -3.53
CA PRO A 50 -32.08 -7.06 -4.32
C PRO A 50 -30.77 -6.50 -4.89
N TYR A 51 -29.62 -7.07 -4.55
CA TYR A 51 -28.33 -6.67 -5.11
C TYR A 51 -27.66 -7.85 -5.80
N GLY A 52 -27.10 -7.63 -6.97
CA GLY A 52 -26.26 -8.58 -7.69
C GLY A 52 -25.12 -7.86 -8.41
N THR A 53 -24.11 -8.61 -8.84
CA THR A 53 -23.06 -8.11 -9.72
C THR A 53 -23.30 -8.59 -11.15
N VAL A 54 -22.86 -7.81 -12.12
CA VAL A 54 -22.84 -8.18 -13.54
C VAL A 54 -21.51 -7.77 -14.15
N GLU A 55 -20.96 -8.63 -14.99
CA GLU A 55 -19.73 -8.42 -15.74
C GLU A 55 -19.83 -9.10 -17.11
N ALA A 56 -18.84 -8.85 -17.98
CA ALA A 56 -18.80 -9.48 -19.29
C ALA A 56 -18.50 -10.98 -19.15
N ASP A 57 -19.22 -11.79 -19.93
CA ASP A 57 -18.92 -13.22 -20.03
C ASP A 57 -17.56 -13.43 -20.70
N LEU A 58 -16.75 -14.33 -20.14
CA LEU A 58 -15.41 -14.63 -20.62
C LEU A 58 -15.43 -15.97 -21.36
N THR A 59 -15.27 -15.90 -22.69
CA THR A 59 -15.24 -17.09 -23.54
C THR A 59 -13.84 -17.72 -23.56
N GLY A 60 -13.71 -18.97 -23.14
CA GLY A 60 -12.48 -19.74 -23.23
C GLY A 60 -12.26 -20.64 -22.02
N ALA A 61 -11.03 -21.14 -21.84
CA ALA A 61 -10.68 -21.99 -20.70
C ALA A 61 -10.51 -21.12 -19.45
N TYR A 62 -11.41 -21.30 -18.48
CA TYR A 62 -11.32 -20.62 -17.19
C TYR A 62 -10.26 -21.25 -16.31
N GLU A 63 -9.31 -20.44 -15.85
CA GLU A 63 -8.20 -20.88 -15.03
C GLU A 63 -8.07 -20.05 -13.75
N LYS A 64 -7.54 -20.69 -12.70
CA LYS A 64 -7.18 -20.03 -11.45
C LYS A 64 -5.67 -19.92 -11.35
N TYR A 65 -5.14 -18.78 -11.78
CA TYR A 65 -3.72 -18.48 -11.85
C TYR A 65 -3.08 -18.29 -10.47
N SER A 66 -3.84 -17.85 -9.47
CA SER A 66 -3.33 -17.69 -8.12
C SER A 66 -4.46 -17.84 -7.12
N ILE A 67 -4.26 -18.65 -6.08
CA ILE A 67 -5.22 -18.85 -5.00
C ILE A 67 -4.51 -18.86 -3.65
N LEU A 68 -5.10 -18.17 -2.68
CA LEU A 68 -4.72 -18.25 -1.27
C LEU A 68 -5.18 -19.58 -0.66
N ASP A 69 -4.25 -20.36 -0.11
CA ASP A 69 -4.58 -21.56 0.65
C ASP A 69 -4.88 -21.26 2.14
N ASP A 70 -5.37 -22.28 2.84
CA ASP A 70 -5.72 -22.20 4.27
C ASP A 70 -4.50 -21.91 5.17
N ALA A 71 -3.29 -22.16 4.68
CA ALA A 71 -2.04 -21.83 5.37
C ALA A 71 -1.58 -20.38 5.14
N GLY A 72 -2.36 -19.59 4.37
CA GLY A 72 -2.06 -18.20 4.06
C GLY A 72 -1.03 -18.03 2.94
N ARG A 73 -0.81 -19.06 2.13
CA ARG A 73 0.17 -19.09 1.03
C ARG A 73 -0.51 -18.87 -0.30
N ILE A 74 0.15 -18.13 -1.18
CA ILE A 74 -0.34 -17.88 -2.53
C ILE A 74 0.24 -18.93 -3.47
N ASN A 75 -0.60 -19.86 -3.92
CA ASN A 75 -0.19 -20.98 -4.76
C ASN A 75 -0.37 -20.67 -6.25
N THR A 76 0.64 -21.06 -7.04
CA THR A 76 0.67 -21.08 -8.51
C THR A 76 0.88 -22.53 -8.98
N ARG A 77 0.29 -22.96 -10.09
CA ARG A 77 0.11 -24.37 -10.50
C ARG A 77 0.78 -24.77 -11.81
N THR A 78 0.71 -23.95 -12.86
CA THR A 78 1.00 -24.37 -14.24
C THR A 78 2.31 -23.80 -14.79
N GLY A 79 2.83 -22.73 -14.18
CA GLY A 79 3.98 -21.99 -14.67
C GLY A 79 3.72 -21.25 -15.99
N SER A 80 2.46 -21.12 -16.41
CA SER A 80 2.09 -20.49 -17.69
C SER A 80 2.52 -19.03 -17.76
N ALA A 81 2.66 -18.49 -18.97
CA ALA A 81 3.04 -17.08 -19.14
C ALA A 81 2.05 -16.12 -18.44
N VAL A 82 0.75 -16.42 -18.48
CA VAL A 82 -0.29 -15.64 -17.78
C VAL A 82 -0.13 -15.74 -16.28
N GLU A 83 0.12 -16.93 -15.76
CA GLU A 83 0.33 -17.15 -14.32
C GLU A 83 1.59 -16.43 -13.81
N GLN A 84 2.68 -16.46 -14.58
CA GLN A 84 3.88 -15.71 -14.26
C GLN A 84 3.63 -14.18 -14.28
N LYS A 85 2.81 -13.68 -15.21
CA LYS A 85 2.36 -12.28 -15.21
C LYS A 85 1.49 -11.95 -13.99
N CYS A 86 0.61 -12.87 -13.56
CA CYS A 86 -0.18 -12.71 -12.34
C CYS A 86 0.71 -12.60 -11.09
N CYS A 87 1.73 -13.45 -11.00
CA CYS A 87 2.74 -13.40 -9.95
C CYS A 87 3.55 -12.09 -9.98
N ALA A 88 3.90 -11.59 -11.17
CA ALA A 88 4.56 -10.29 -11.33
C ALA A 88 3.64 -9.12 -10.95
N LEU A 89 2.35 -9.17 -11.28
CA LEU A 89 1.35 -8.20 -10.84
C LEU A 89 1.23 -8.18 -9.30
N GLN A 90 1.16 -9.34 -8.64
CA GLN A 90 1.14 -9.42 -7.17
C GLN A 90 2.37 -8.77 -6.54
N HIS A 91 3.54 -9.02 -7.09
CA HIS A 91 4.79 -8.39 -6.65
C HIS A 91 4.77 -6.87 -6.90
N TRP A 92 4.36 -6.44 -8.09
CA TRP A 92 4.24 -5.02 -8.42
C TRP A 92 3.29 -4.31 -7.45
N ILE A 93 2.11 -4.87 -7.17
CA ILE A 93 1.14 -4.33 -6.20
C ILE A 93 1.74 -4.22 -4.81
N PHE A 94 2.42 -5.27 -4.35
CA PHE A 94 3.08 -5.27 -3.06
C PHE A 94 4.10 -4.13 -2.97
N GLN A 95 4.92 -3.92 -4.00
CA GLN A 95 5.91 -2.85 -4.02
C GLN A 95 5.24 -1.47 -4.14
N TRP A 96 4.25 -1.31 -5.03
CA TRP A 96 3.54 -0.06 -5.30
C TRP A 96 2.79 0.47 -4.08
N THR A 97 2.23 -0.43 -3.28
CA THR A 97 1.46 -0.09 -2.07
C THR A 97 2.31 -0.14 -0.80
N ASN A 98 3.64 -0.21 -0.91
CA ASN A 98 4.57 -0.34 0.21
C ASN A 98 4.21 -1.48 1.17
N GLY A 99 3.77 -2.61 0.62
CA GLY A 99 3.41 -3.82 1.36
C GLY A 99 2.11 -3.72 2.15
N ASN A 100 1.18 -2.83 1.76
CA ASN A 100 -0.10 -2.66 2.46
C ASN A 100 -1.27 -3.38 1.79
N LEU A 101 -1.17 -3.70 0.50
CA LEU A 101 -2.17 -4.42 -0.26
C LEU A 101 -1.53 -5.56 -1.05
N LEU A 102 -2.23 -6.68 -1.17
CA LEU A 102 -1.82 -7.82 -1.97
C LEU A 102 -3.03 -8.45 -2.64
N PHE A 103 -2.89 -8.86 -3.91
CA PHE A 103 -3.89 -9.68 -4.57
C PHE A 103 -3.69 -11.14 -4.15
N THR A 104 -4.75 -11.78 -3.67
CA THR A 104 -4.71 -13.14 -3.11
C THR A 104 -5.43 -14.17 -3.97
N ARG A 105 -6.28 -13.71 -4.90
CA ARG A 105 -6.92 -14.55 -5.91
C ARG A 105 -6.89 -13.84 -7.26
N LEU A 106 -6.41 -14.54 -8.29
CA LEU A 106 -6.42 -14.10 -9.69
C LEU A 106 -6.86 -15.28 -10.55
N GLU A 107 -7.95 -15.10 -11.28
CA GLU A 107 -8.58 -16.11 -12.11
C GLU A 107 -9.26 -15.46 -13.31
N GLY A 108 -9.51 -16.23 -14.37
CA GLY A 108 -10.10 -15.69 -15.60
C GLY A 108 -9.76 -16.53 -16.82
N VAL A 109 -9.74 -15.88 -17.98
CA VAL A 109 -9.49 -16.52 -19.29
C VAL A 109 -8.40 -15.71 -20.00
N ASP A 110 -7.33 -16.39 -20.42
CA ASP A 110 -6.14 -15.77 -20.98
C ASP A 110 -5.66 -14.57 -20.14
N THR A 111 -5.49 -13.39 -20.71
CA THR A 111 -5.07 -12.20 -19.96
C THR A 111 -6.23 -11.42 -19.34
N ARG A 112 -7.47 -11.89 -19.47
CA ARG A 112 -8.66 -11.27 -18.87
C ARG A 112 -8.90 -11.85 -17.49
N ILE A 113 -8.81 -11.02 -16.47
CA ILE A 113 -8.90 -11.40 -15.05
C ILE A 113 -10.25 -10.97 -14.48
N THR A 114 -10.87 -11.84 -13.70
CA THR A 114 -12.09 -11.56 -12.92
C THR A 114 -11.96 -12.14 -11.50
N ASN A 115 -12.98 -11.92 -10.66
CA ASN A 115 -13.12 -12.49 -9.32
C ASN A 115 -11.89 -12.24 -8.42
N VAL A 116 -11.28 -11.06 -8.53
CA VAL A 116 -10.04 -10.74 -7.81
C VAL A 116 -10.26 -10.76 -6.30
N GLY A 117 -9.39 -11.49 -5.59
CA GLY A 117 -9.30 -11.46 -4.13
C GLY A 117 -8.19 -10.53 -3.67
N ILE A 118 -8.39 -9.83 -2.55
CA ILE A 118 -7.38 -8.96 -1.96
C ILE A 118 -7.18 -9.27 -0.48
N SER A 119 -6.01 -8.92 0.03
CA SER A 119 -5.74 -8.81 1.46
C SER A 119 -5.04 -7.49 1.74
N VAL A 120 -5.29 -6.95 2.92
CA VAL A 120 -4.66 -5.72 3.42
C VAL A 120 -3.84 -6.05 4.66
N LYS A 121 -2.74 -5.33 4.87
CA LYS A 121 -1.84 -5.60 6.01
C LYS A 121 -2.49 -5.22 7.35
N SER A 122 -3.28 -4.15 7.36
CA SER A 122 -4.04 -3.65 8.51
C SER A 122 -5.48 -3.33 8.11
N THR A 123 -6.43 -3.60 9.01
CA THR A 123 -7.85 -3.33 8.81
C THR A 123 -8.10 -1.85 8.53
N GLY A 124 -8.97 -1.55 7.57
CA GLY A 124 -9.35 -0.18 7.23
C GLY A 124 -8.38 0.54 6.27
N HIS A 125 -7.40 -0.16 5.69
CA HIS A 125 -6.51 0.40 4.67
C HIS A 125 -7.32 1.03 3.51
N GLN A 126 -7.08 2.31 3.23
CA GLN A 126 -7.78 3.09 2.19
C GLN A 126 -9.32 3.03 2.27
N GLY A 127 -9.89 2.85 3.46
CA GLY A 127 -11.36 2.77 3.63
C GLY A 127 -11.97 1.45 3.12
N LEU A 128 -11.15 0.44 2.86
CA LEU A 128 -11.63 -0.91 2.54
C LEU A 128 -12.15 -1.59 3.80
N SER A 129 -13.37 -2.13 3.70
CA SER A 129 -13.98 -2.96 4.75
C SER A 129 -13.46 -4.40 4.70
N VAL A 130 -12.14 -4.56 4.64
CA VAL A 130 -11.44 -5.85 4.62
C VAL A 130 -10.63 -5.96 5.90
N GLU A 131 -10.71 -7.11 6.57
CA GLU A 131 -9.91 -7.40 7.76
C GLU A 131 -8.42 -7.54 7.40
N GLY A 132 -7.56 -6.99 8.25
CA GLY A 132 -6.11 -7.08 8.09
C GLY A 132 -5.62 -8.51 8.28
N ASN A 133 -4.81 -9.00 7.34
CA ASN A 133 -4.20 -10.31 7.41
C ASN A 133 -2.69 -10.24 7.16
N PRO A 134 -1.89 -9.83 8.17
CA PRO A 134 -0.44 -9.64 8.00
C PRO A 134 0.31 -10.94 7.66
N LYS A 135 -0.20 -12.10 8.08
CA LYS A 135 0.44 -13.40 7.83
C LYS A 135 0.58 -13.70 6.33
N VAL A 136 -0.40 -13.31 5.52
CA VAL A 136 -0.34 -13.52 4.06
C VAL A 136 0.81 -12.73 3.44
N PHE A 137 1.12 -11.54 3.95
CA PHE A 137 2.22 -10.72 3.46
C PHE A 137 3.58 -11.33 3.83
N GLU A 138 3.72 -11.84 5.05
CA GLU A 138 4.93 -12.56 5.49
C GLU A 138 5.18 -13.80 4.64
N GLN A 139 4.12 -14.60 4.39
CA GLN A 139 4.22 -15.78 3.53
C GLN A 139 4.54 -15.41 2.09
N PHE A 140 3.94 -14.34 1.56
CA PHE A 140 4.24 -13.86 0.22
C PHE A 140 5.72 -13.47 0.07
N VAL A 141 6.27 -12.69 1.01
CA VAL A 141 7.69 -12.31 0.99
C VAL A 141 8.61 -13.55 1.09
N ALA A 142 8.25 -14.52 1.93
CA ALA A 142 9.05 -15.72 2.13
C ALA A 142 9.08 -16.63 0.89
N GLN A 143 7.97 -16.73 0.17
CA GLN A 143 7.77 -17.73 -0.89
C GLN A 143 7.91 -17.17 -2.31
N HIS A 144 7.71 -15.86 -2.49
CA HIS A 144 7.81 -15.25 -3.80
C HIS A 144 9.22 -15.44 -4.39
N GLN A 145 9.24 -15.96 -5.61
CA GLN A 145 10.43 -16.04 -6.43
C GLN A 145 10.20 -15.17 -7.64
N CYS A 146 11.06 -14.15 -7.82
CA CYS A 146 10.99 -13.31 -9.01
C CYS A 146 11.09 -14.18 -10.26
N ASN A 147 10.22 -13.92 -11.22
CA ASN A 147 10.22 -14.58 -12.52
C ASN A 147 10.67 -13.61 -13.62
N TYR A 148 10.62 -14.07 -14.87
CA TYR A 148 10.97 -13.29 -16.06
C TYR A 148 10.27 -11.92 -16.11
N PHE A 149 8.96 -11.87 -15.86
CA PHE A 149 8.18 -10.62 -15.92
C PHE A 149 8.48 -9.68 -14.74
N CYS A 150 8.78 -10.22 -13.55
CA CYS A 150 9.30 -9.39 -12.44
C CYS A 150 10.60 -8.68 -12.84
N GLY A 151 11.47 -9.37 -13.58
CA GLY A 151 12.71 -8.82 -14.12
C GLY A 151 12.49 -7.76 -15.19
N LEU A 152 11.57 -8.00 -16.13
CA LEU A 152 11.20 -7.01 -17.16
C LEU A 152 10.71 -5.69 -16.55
N LEU A 153 9.95 -5.77 -15.46
CA LEU A 153 9.42 -4.61 -14.73
C LEU A 153 10.46 -3.97 -13.79
N GLY A 154 11.67 -4.51 -13.69
CA GLY A 154 12.71 -3.99 -12.79
C GLY A 154 12.31 -4.03 -11.30
N LEU A 155 11.46 -4.98 -10.90
CA LEU A 155 10.99 -5.08 -9.51
C LEU A 155 12.13 -5.49 -8.57
N ARG A 156 12.18 -4.88 -7.38
CA ARG A 156 13.22 -5.20 -6.39
C ARG A 156 12.88 -6.53 -5.72
N SER A 157 13.87 -7.41 -5.61
CA SER A 157 13.69 -8.68 -4.90
C SER A 157 13.18 -8.46 -3.47
N LEU A 158 12.06 -9.12 -3.12
CA LEU A 158 11.43 -8.98 -1.81
C LEU A 158 12.36 -9.39 -0.65
N LYS A 159 13.23 -10.39 -0.87
CA LYS A 159 14.22 -10.83 0.13
C LYS A 159 15.26 -9.75 0.45
N VAL A 160 15.66 -8.98 -0.56
CA VAL A 160 16.57 -7.84 -0.37
C VAL A 160 15.84 -6.73 0.38
N MET A 161 14.58 -6.48 0.03
CA MET A 161 13.77 -5.45 0.69
C MET A 161 13.52 -5.75 2.18
N ASP A 162 13.25 -7.01 2.52
CA ASP A 162 13.10 -7.46 3.91
C ASP A 162 14.37 -7.17 4.72
N SER A 163 15.55 -7.56 4.20
CA SER A 163 16.84 -7.37 4.85
C SER A 163 17.23 -5.90 5.09
N LEU A 164 16.80 -4.99 4.21
CA LEU A 164 17.02 -3.55 4.36
C LEU A 164 16.03 -2.90 5.32
N SER A 165 14.84 -3.49 5.48
CA SER A 165 13.79 -2.99 6.37
C SER A 165 13.91 -3.50 7.80
N THR A 166 14.64 -4.59 8.04
CA THR A 166 15.03 -4.98 9.40
C THR A 166 16.02 -3.94 9.94
N PRO A 167 15.73 -3.26 11.07
CA PRO A 167 16.76 -2.47 11.74
C PRO A 167 17.92 -3.40 12.06
N ALA A 168 19.12 -3.07 11.58
CA ALA A 168 20.33 -3.74 11.99
C ALA A 168 20.29 -3.82 13.51
N LYS A 169 20.20 -5.05 14.07
CA LYS A 169 20.32 -5.29 15.50
C LYS A 169 21.47 -4.42 16.00
N PRO A 170 21.31 -3.57 17.02
CA PRO A 170 22.47 -2.89 17.58
C PRO A 170 23.45 -4.00 17.95
N LYS A 171 24.61 -4.01 17.28
CA LYS A 171 25.75 -4.81 17.71
C LYS A 171 25.94 -4.45 19.18
N CYS A 172 25.56 -5.37 20.06
CA CYS A 172 25.89 -5.31 21.47
C CYS A 172 27.37 -4.97 21.52
N SER A 173 27.68 -3.77 22.00
CA SER A 173 29.03 -3.27 22.17
C SER A 173 29.75 -4.28 23.05
N ARG A 174 30.62 -5.11 22.46
CA ARG A 174 31.64 -5.80 23.24
C ARG A 174 32.61 -4.72 23.71
N SER A 175 32.35 -4.22 24.91
CA SER A 175 33.24 -3.32 25.65
C SER A 175 34.65 -3.93 25.70
N PRO A 176 35.70 -3.22 25.31
CA PRO A 176 37.07 -3.68 25.49
C PRO A 176 37.50 -3.35 26.92
N LEU A 177 37.15 -4.21 27.88
CA LEU A 177 37.72 -4.09 29.23
C LEU A 177 39.09 -4.77 29.26
N LEU A 178 40.10 -3.92 29.07
CA LEU A 178 41.50 -4.21 29.30
C LEU A 178 41.71 -4.63 30.77
N GLN A 179 42.32 -5.80 30.96
CA GLN A 179 43.02 -6.14 32.20
C GLN A 179 44.15 -5.12 32.43
N ARG A 180 44.11 -4.36 33.54
CA ARG A 180 45.36 -3.97 34.21
C ARG A 180 45.16 -3.71 35.70
N LYS A 181 46.10 -4.29 36.45
CA LYS A 181 46.26 -4.37 37.90
C LYS A 181 46.27 -3.01 38.61
N MET A 182 45.80 -3.04 39.86
CA MET A 182 46.02 -2.03 40.91
C MET A 182 47.51 -1.80 41.18
N ALA A 183 47.92 -0.55 41.31
CA ALA A 183 49.02 -0.10 42.18
C ALA A 183 48.90 1.40 42.45
N ALA A 184 49.17 1.77 43.70
CA ALA A 184 48.99 3.07 44.33
C ALA A 184 50.09 4.10 43.98
N GLY A 185 49.80 5.37 44.27
CA GLY A 185 50.75 6.49 44.31
C GLY A 185 50.11 7.77 43.76
N SER A 186 49.71 8.71 44.62
CA SER A 186 50.40 10.00 44.85
C SER A 186 50.41 10.87 43.59
N SER A 187 49.89 12.10 43.50
CA SER A 187 49.78 13.18 44.49
C SER A 187 48.94 14.31 43.86
N SER A 188 48.16 15.03 44.67
CA SER A 188 47.57 16.34 44.34
C SER A 188 48.68 17.43 44.34
N PRO A 189 48.49 18.65 43.74
CA PRO A 189 47.70 19.69 44.41
C PRO A 189 46.88 20.67 43.52
N GLN A 190 45.75 21.09 44.11
CA GLN A 190 45.06 22.41 44.15
C GLN A 190 45.48 23.55 43.18
N THR A 191 44.58 24.40 42.68
CA THR A 191 43.81 25.47 43.38
C THR A 191 42.88 26.15 42.33
N GLY A 192 41.61 26.49 42.60
CA GLY A 192 41.14 27.76 43.20
C GLY A 192 40.13 28.45 42.24
N ARG A 193 38.82 28.26 42.41
CA ARG A 193 37.82 29.10 43.13
C ARG A 193 37.35 30.41 42.46
N LYS A 194 36.02 30.44 42.24
CA LYS A 194 35.04 31.57 42.31
C LYS A 194 35.08 32.66 41.22
N ALA A 195 34.02 33.39 40.88
CA ALA A 195 32.55 33.29 40.98
C ALA A 195 31.93 34.53 40.28
N ALA A 196 30.65 34.43 39.92
CA ALA A 196 29.63 35.49 39.84
C ALA A 196 29.69 36.58 38.73
N GLY A 197 28.53 36.78 38.08
CA GLY A 197 28.23 37.97 37.27
C GLY A 197 27.02 37.80 36.34
N SER A 198 25.79 37.93 36.87
CA SER A 198 24.57 38.29 36.12
C SER A 198 24.29 39.77 36.40
N PRO A 199 23.65 40.59 35.54
CA PRO A 199 22.18 40.59 35.44
C PRO A 199 21.55 41.02 34.09
N ARG A 200 20.21 40.97 34.10
CA ARG A 200 19.15 41.18 33.10
C ARG A 200 19.12 42.47 32.26
N LEU A 201 18.45 42.31 31.10
CA LEU A 201 17.63 43.19 30.24
C LEU A 201 17.21 44.59 30.74
N PRO A 202 16.95 45.50 29.78
CA PRO A 202 15.68 46.24 29.77
C PRO A 202 14.94 46.22 28.41
N ARG A 203 13.67 46.64 28.51
CA ARG A 203 12.53 46.54 27.59
C ARG A 203 12.07 47.95 27.18
N LYS A 204 11.58 48.10 25.93
CA LYS A 204 10.55 49.04 25.40
C LYS A 204 10.94 49.47 23.97
N ALA A 205 10.07 49.89 23.06
CA ALA A 205 8.63 49.77 22.78
C ALA A 205 8.38 50.65 21.52
N GLU A 206 7.49 50.18 20.63
CA GLU A 206 6.63 50.95 19.67
C GLU A 206 7.35 51.87 18.64
N GLN A 207 6.85 52.17 17.43
CA GLN A 207 5.51 52.53 16.93
C GLN A 207 5.52 52.31 15.39
N GLU A 208 4.52 51.66 14.79
CA GLU A 208 3.32 52.21 14.12
C GLU A 208 3.39 52.42 12.59
N GLY A 209 2.35 51.90 11.92
CA GLY A 209 1.70 52.54 10.78
C GLY A 209 1.69 51.71 9.48
N ARG A 210 0.60 51.62 8.69
CA ARG A 210 -0.77 52.13 8.79
C ARG A 210 -1.56 51.60 7.56
N LYS A 211 -2.75 51.03 7.82
CA LYS A 211 -4.03 51.03 7.06
C LYS A 211 -4.28 50.16 5.81
N THR A 212 -5.39 49.41 5.98
CA THR A 212 -6.38 48.76 5.09
C THR A 212 -7.33 49.80 4.42
N PRO A 213 -8.59 49.55 3.93
CA PRO A 213 -9.34 48.35 3.46
C PRO A 213 -10.25 48.60 2.19
N THR A 214 -10.90 47.56 1.64
CA THR A 214 -12.28 47.62 1.06
C THR A 214 -12.84 46.17 0.98
N LYS A 215 -13.78 45.68 1.83
CA LYS A 215 -15.28 45.67 1.72
C LYS A 215 -15.80 45.49 0.29
N GLN A 216 -16.85 44.73 -0.07
CA GLN A 216 -17.89 43.83 0.47
C GLN A 216 -18.60 43.28 -0.82
N LYS A 217 -19.26 42.12 -0.90
CA LYS A 217 -20.68 41.92 -0.52
C LYS A 217 -21.16 40.52 -1.01
N ALA A 218 -22.24 40.06 -0.42
CA ALA A 218 -22.82 38.71 -0.47
C ALA A 218 -23.93 38.49 -1.52
N ALA A 219 -24.20 37.20 -1.73
CA ALA A 219 -25.47 36.51 -2.04
C ALA A 219 -26.21 36.77 -3.38
N ASP A 220 -26.53 35.67 -4.09
CA ASP A 220 -27.92 35.35 -4.44
C ASP A 220 -28.11 33.84 -4.75
N VAL A 221 -29.27 33.31 -4.38
CA VAL A 221 -29.78 31.94 -4.60
C VAL A 221 -31.05 32.07 -5.45
N PRO A 222 -31.23 31.27 -6.52
CA PRO A 222 -32.56 31.07 -7.07
C PRO A 222 -33.13 29.67 -6.75
N LYS A 223 -34.25 29.73 -6.03
CA LYS A 223 -35.45 28.88 -5.99
C LYS A 223 -35.48 27.56 -6.81
N VAL A 224 -35.80 26.51 -6.05
CA VAL A 224 -36.47 25.27 -6.47
C VAL A 224 -37.83 25.58 -7.10
N VAL A 225 -38.08 25.06 -8.31
CA VAL A 225 -39.42 24.95 -8.90
C VAL A 225 -39.86 23.50 -8.80
N LYS A 226 -40.94 23.25 -8.04
CA LYS A 226 -41.70 22.00 -8.08
C LYS A 226 -42.47 21.95 -9.40
N MET A 227 -42.26 20.91 -10.20
CA MET A 227 -43.22 20.49 -11.21
C MET A 227 -44.04 19.34 -10.64
N SER A 228 -45.34 19.57 -10.49
CA SER A 228 -46.34 18.54 -10.26
C SER A 228 -46.58 17.81 -11.58
N LEU A 229 -46.51 16.48 -11.60
CA LEU A 229 -47.10 15.67 -12.66
C LEU A 229 -48.60 15.50 -12.36
N ASN A 230 -49.42 15.77 -13.38
CA ASN A 230 -50.69 15.06 -13.56
C ASN A 230 -50.40 13.71 -14.22
#